data_AF-A0A9D8X418-F1
#
_entry.id   AF-A0A9D8X418-F1
#
_cell.length_a   1.000
_cell.length_b   1.000
_cell.length_c   1.000
_cell.angle_alpha   90.00
_cell.angle_beta   90.00
_cell.angle_gamma   90.00
#
_symmetry.space_group_name_H-M   'P 1'
#
loop_
_entity.id
_entity.type
_entity.pdbx_description
1 polymer ?
#
loop_
_entity_poly.entity_id
_entity_poly.type
_entity_poly.pdbx_seq_one_letter_code
_entity_poly.pdbx_strand_id
1 'polypeptide(L)'
;VFTAAKDSGADFFGISANQDGTYHLQSYFLILTSKVYDDADFAAYLNAVKKEKDGLSVAYRYEVPFTAYFEGKGYKSAAYLAYDKLAYLPLNDKNCYPLTLLSRYQAPFLKMRTFTERLNVQEPRRLVFAWLKKNAPTAYNELISHLEHIRSPYLKDNR
;
A
#
# COMPACT_ATOMS: atom_id res chain seq x y z
N VAL A 1 2.77 -11.31 -7.83
CA VAL A 1 2.92 -10.95 -6.40
C VAL A 1 3.33 -12.16 -5.57
N PHE A 2 2.51 -13.21 -5.49
CA PHE A 2 2.82 -14.40 -4.69
C PHE A 2 4.15 -15.08 -5.09
N THR A 3 4.44 -15.18 -6.39
CA THR A 3 5.75 -15.67 -6.86
C THR A 3 6.90 -14.79 -6.35
N ALA A 4 6.80 -13.47 -6.50
CA ALA A 4 7.82 -12.54 -5.98
C ALA A 4 7.99 -12.61 -4.46
N ALA A 5 6.90 -12.82 -3.71
CA ALA A 5 6.94 -13.01 -2.26
C ALA A 5 7.63 -14.33 -1.87
N LYS A 6 7.37 -15.40 -2.63
CA LYS A 6 8.04 -16.69 -2.43
C LYS A 6 9.54 -16.58 -2.73
N ASP A 7 9.88 -15.97 -3.86
CA ASP A 7 11.26 -15.85 -4.33
C ASP A 7 12.11 -14.93 -3.45
N SER A 8 11.50 -13.96 -2.76
CA SER A 8 12.22 -13.08 -1.84
C SER A 8 12.68 -13.77 -0.56
N GLY A 9 12.10 -14.93 -0.21
CA GLY A 9 12.41 -15.65 1.04
C GLY A 9 12.10 -14.84 2.30
N ALA A 10 11.19 -13.87 2.20
CA ALA A 10 10.80 -13.01 3.31
C ALA A 10 9.73 -13.70 4.17
N ASP A 11 9.77 -13.47 5.48
CA ASP A 11 8.79 -13.98 6.42
C ASP A 11 7.46 -13.20 6.31
N PHE A 12 7.54 -11.92 5.92
CA PHE A 12 6.41 -11.08 5.54
C PHE A 12 6.73 -10.17 4.34
N PHE A 13 5.74 -9.96 3.47
CA PHE A 13 5.94 -9.31 2.17
C PHE A 13 4.84 -8.30 1.83
N GLY A 14 5.21 -7.09 1.46
CA GLY A 14 4.28 -6.00 1.09
C GLY A 14 4.34 -5.62 -0.38
N ILE A 15 3.47 -4.69 -0.79
CA ILE A 15 3.49 -4.17 -2.17
C ILE A 15 4.50 -3.05 -2.33
N SER A 16 4.47 -2.07 -1.45
CA SER A 16 5.38 -0.92 -1.47
C SER A 16 5.99 -0.71 -0.08
N ALA A 17 7.27 -0.35 -0.09
CA ALA A 17 7.95 0.17 1.09
C ALA A 17 7.99 1.70 1.03
N ASN A 18 7.85 2.33 2.18
CA ASN A 18 7.91 3.77 2.39
C ASN A 18 8.95 4.12 3.46
N GLN A 19 9.35 5.38 3.51
CA GLN A 19 10.27 5.91 4.53
C GLN A 19 9.72 7.22 5.14
N ASP A 20 8.40 7.32 5.24
CA ASP A 20 7.75 8.45 5.91
C ASP A 20 7.82 8.23 7.44
N GLY A 21 8.68 8.99 8.11
CA GLY A 21 9.09 8.77 9.50
C GLY A 21 10.18 7.70 9.64
N THR A 22 9.86 6.44 9.35
CA THR A 22 10.82 5.31 9.34
C THR A 22 10.53 4.36 8.18
N TYR A 23 11.49 3.49 7.83
CA TYR A 23 11.25 2.44 6.86
C TYR A 23 10.11 1.53 7.32
N HIS A 24 9.12 1.34 6.46
CA HIS A 24 8.03 0.40 6.72
C HIS A 24 7.38 -0.08 5.42
N LEU A 25 6.89 -1.32 5.45
CA LEU A 25 5.96 -1.82 4.46
C LEU A 25 4.59 -1.19 4.67
N GLN A 26 3.94 -0.86 3.55
CA GLN A 26 2.57 -0.37 3.57
C GLN A 26 1.59 -1.53 3.78
N SER A 27 0.69 -1.42 4.77
CA SER A 27 -0.09 -2.56 5.28
C SER A 27 -1.44 -2.79 4.59
N TYR A 28 -1.75 -2.06 3.52
CA TYR A 28 -2.98 -2.29 2.73
C TYR A 28 -2.98 -3.64 2.01
N PHE A 29 -1.82 -4.28 1.91
CA PHE A 29 -1.66 -5.67 1.48
C PHE A 29 -0.36 -6.22 2.08
N LEU A 30 -0.46 -7.32 2.82
CA LEU A 30 0.67 -8.07 3.35
C LEU A 30 0.44 -9.56 3.09
N ILE A 31 1.51 -10.27 2.73
CA ILE A 31 1.59 -11.72 2.77
C ILE A 31 2.41 -12.07 4.00
N LEU A 32 1.85 -12.91 4.87
CA LEU A 32 2.53 -13.43 6.05
C LEU A 32 2.75 -14.93 5.84
N THR A 33 3.96 -15.40 6.07
CA THR A 33 4.23 -16.84 6.15
C THR A 33 3.61 -17.42 7.43
N SER A 34 3.37 -18.74 7.46
CA SER A 34 2.92 -19.43 8.68
C SER A 34 3.86 -19.17 9.85
N LYS A 35 5.17 -19.07 9.60
CA LYS A 35 6.18 -18.72 10.61
C LYS A 35 5.89 -17.40 11.31
N VAL A 36 5.31 -16.40 10.65
CA VAL A 36 4.89 -15.16 11.30
C VAL A 36 3.48 -15.29 11.86
N TYR A 37 2.55 -15.81 11.05
CA TYR A 37 1.12 -15.82 11.39
C TYR A 37 0.80 -16.67 12.61
N ASP A 38 1.46 -17.82 12.76
CA ASP A 38 1.23 -18.76 13.86
C ASP A 38 2.08 -18.45 15.11
N ASP A 39 2.92 -17.41 15.05
CA ASP A 39 3.83 -17.06 16.14
C ASP A 39 3.17 -16.19 17.23
N ALA A 40 3.61 -16.39 18.47
CA ALA A 40 3.10 -15.67 19.63
C ALA A 40 3.33 -14.16 19.53
N ASP A 41 4.41 -13.70 18.88
CA ASP A 41 4.71 -12.28 18.70
C ASP A 41 3.69 -11.61 17.78
N PHE A 42 3.25 -12.30 16.72
CA PHE A 42 2.22 -11.77 15.82
C PHE A 42 0.86 -11.71 16.51
N ALA A 43 0.48 -12.77 17.22
CA ALA A 43 -0.74 -12.78 18.01
C ALA A 43 -0.73 -11.68 19.08
N ALA A 44 0.39 -11.49 19.78
CA ALA A 44 0.54 -10.43 20.78
C ALA A 44 0.42 -9.03 20.15
N TYR A 45 1.05 -8.80 18.99
CA TYR A 45 0.97 -7.52 18.29
C TYR A 45 -0.46 -7.19 17.87
N LEU A 46 -1.17 -8.14 17.25
CA LEU A 46 -2.57 -7.93 16.83
C LEU A 46 -3.51 -7.74 18.02
N ASN A 47 -3.34 -8.52 19.09
CA ASN A 47 -4.17 -8.40 20.30
C ASN A 47 -3.96 -7.06 21.04
N ALA A 48 -2.83 -6.40 20.83
CA ALA A 48 -2.55 -5.08 21.40
C ALA A 48 -3.21 -3.93 20.61
N VAL A 49 -3.73 -4.18 19.40
CA VAL A 49 -4.38 -3.16 18.57
C VAL A 49 -5.66 -2.67 19.25
N LYS A 50 -5.75 -1.35 19.43
CA LYS A 50 -6.93 -0.68 19.98
C LYS A 50 -7.57 0.22 18.94
N LYS A 51 -8.86 0.52 19.13
CA LYS A 51 -9.55 1.51 18.33
C LYS A 51 -8.88 2.87 18.48
N GLU A 52 -8.56 3.50 17.35
CA GLU A 52 -8.00 4.84 17.29
C GLU A 52 -9.00 5.85 16.76
N LYS A 53 -8.69 7.14 16.96
CA LYS A 53 -9.53 8.26 16.55
C LYS A 53 -9.63 8.43 15.02
N ASP A 54 -8.57 8.11 14.29
CA ASP A 54 -8.46 8.33 12.85
C ASP A 54 -7.43 7.40 12.21
N GLY A 55 -7.43 7.34 10.87
CA GLY A 55 -6.53 6.48 10.11
C GLY A 55 -5.04 6.87 10.20
N LEU A 56 -4.71 8.14 10.48
CA LEU A 56 -3.31 8.54 10.69
C LEU A 56 -2.78 7.99 12.02
N SER A 57 -3.63 7.98 13.04
CA SER A 57 -3.32 7.43 14.36
C SER A 57 -3.16 5.90 14.28
N VAL A 58 -4.00 5.22 13.50
CA VAL A 58 -3.82 3.78 13.17
C VAL A 58 -2.48 3.56 12.47
N ALA A 59 -2.18 4.35 11.44
CA ALA A 59 -0.95 4.19 10.68
C ALA A 59 0.29 4.39 11.57
N TYR A 60 0.33 5.48 12.32
CA TYR A 60 1.45 5.82 13.19
C TYR A 60 1.66 4.80 14.32
N ARG A 61 0.58 4.29 14.92
CA ARG A 61 0.69 3.37 16.06
C ARG A 61 0.89 1.91 15.68
N TYR A 62 0.38 1.49 14.51
CA TYR A 62 0.34 0.07 14.16
C TYR A 62 0.91 -0.27 12.79
N GLU A 63 0.81 0.59 11.77
CA GLU A 63 1.35 0.29 10.42
C GLU A 63 2.86 0.59 10.36
N VAL A 64 3.25 1.82 10.72
CA VAL A 64 4.63 2.29 10.67
C VAL A 64 5.57 1.44 11.53
N PRO A 65 5.26 1.13 12.80
CA PRO A 65 6.15 0.30 13.62
C PRO A 65 6.12 -1.18 13.28
N PHE A 66 5.13 -1.68 12.51
CA PHE A 66 4.97 -3.11 12.22
C PHE A 66 6.25 -3.74 11.68
N THR A 67 6.84 -3.12 10.67
CA THR A 67 8.01 -3.68 9.99
C THR A 67 9.21 -3.75 10.93
N ALA A 68 9.53 -2.65 11.61
CA ALA A 68 10.63 -2.59 12.55
C ALA A 68 10.42 -3.52 13.77
N TYR A 69 9.19 -3.69 14.24
CA TYR A 69 8.87 -4.60 15.34
C TYR A 69 9.21 -6.05 15.00
N PHE A 70 8.77 -6.56 13.85
CA PHE A 70 9.05 -7.94 13.45
C PHE A 70 10.50 -8.13 12.99
N GLU A 71 11.10 -7.17 12.29
CA GLU A 71 12.53 -7.23 11.96
C GLU A 71 13.41 -7.25 13.21
N GLY A 72 13.07 -6.46 14.23
CA GLY A 72 13.75 -6.46 15.53
C GLY A 72 13.66 -7.79 16.29
N LYS A 73 12.73 -8.67 15.90
CA LYS A 73 12.57 -10.04 16.42
C LYS A 73 13.21 -11.11 15.54
N GLY A 74 13.90 -10.70 14.48
CA GLY A 74 14.62 -11.59 13.56
C GLY A 74 13.82 -12.09 12.36
N TYR A 75 12.60 -11.57 12.15
CA TYR A 75 11.84 -11.85 10.93
C TYR A 75 12.38 -11.02 9.75
N LYS A 76 12.25 -11.56 8.54
CA LYS A 76 12.67 -10.89 7.30
C LYS A 76 11.49 -10.24 6.59
N SER A 77 11.64 -8.99 6.19
CA SER A 77 10.66 -8.28 5.36
C SER A 77 11.14 -8.11 3.92
N ALA A 78 10.21 -7.99 2.98
CA ALA A 78 10.49 -7.50 1.63
C ALA A 78 9.26 -6.82 1.01
N ALA A 79 9.48 -6.10 -0.09
CA ALA A 79 8.41 -5.47 -0.85
C ALA A 79 8.52 -5.81 -2.34
N TYR A 80 7.37 -5.90 -3.02
CA TYR A 80 7.32 -5.97 -4.48
C TYR A 80 8.03 -4.76 -5.10
N LEU A 81 7.74 -3.59 -4.56
CA LEU A 81 8.41 -2.32 -4.84
C LEU A 81 9.21 -1.89 -3.62
N ALA A 82 10.46 -2.34 -3.58
CA ALA A 82 11.43 -1.91 -2.60
C ALA A 82 11.66 -0.38 -2.69
N TYR A 83 11.95 0.24 -1.55
CA TYR A 83 11.99 1.71 -1.43
C TYR A 83 13.09 2.33 -2.32
N ASP A 84 14.25 1.68 -2.39
CA ASP A 84 15.40 2.04 -3.22
C ASP A 84 15.05 2.19 -4.71
N LYS A 85 14.21 1.30 -5.25
CA LYS A 85 13.71 1.38 -6.64
C LYS A 85 12.88 2.63 -6.92
N LEU A 86 12.37 3.26 -5.88
CA LEU A 86 11.50 4.43 -5.93
C LEU A 86 12.14 5.66 -5.28
N ALA A 87 13.39 5.57 -4.81
CA ALA A 87 14.05 6.64 -4.04
C ALA A 87 14.24 7.95 -4.84
N TYR A 88 14.21 7.88 -6.17
CA TYR A 88 14.23 9.05 -7.06
C TYR A 88 12.92 9.86 -7.02
N LEU A 89 11.82 9.31 -6.50
CA LEU A 89 10.55 10.01 -6.36
C LEU A 89 10.61 10.95 -5.13
N PRO A 90 10.25 12.24 -5.29
CA PRO A 90 10.48 13.27 -4.27
C PRO A 90 9.83 13.04 -2.89
N LEU A 91 8.67 12.37 -2.82
CA LEU A 91 7.97 12.19 -1.55
C LEU A 91 8.27 10.82 -0.94
N ASN A 92 8.33 10.76 0.39
CA ASN A 92 8.58 9.53 1.13
C ASN A 92 7.42 8.53 1.07
N ASP A 93 6.17 9.01 1.02
CA ASP A 93 5.02 8.17 0.70
C ASP A 93 4.96 7.92 -0.82
N LYS A 94 5.39 6.73 -1.24
CA LYS A 94 5.44 6.37 -2.65
C LYS A 94 4.06 6.15 -3.27
N ASN A 95 3.01 5.97 -2.45
CA ASN A 95 1.63 5.87 -2.95
C ASN A 95 1.14 7.20 -3.55
N CYS A 96 1.83 8.31 -3.29
CA CYS A 96 1.57 9.59 -3.95
C CYS A 96 1.83 9.58 -5.47
N TYR A 97 2.45 8.53 -6.02
CA TYR A 97 2.77 8.38 -7.45
C TYR A 97 2.06 7.17 -8.09
N PRO A 98 0.72 7.10 -8.06
CA PRO A 98 -0.06 5.93 -8.48
C PRO A 98 0.13 5.54 -9.95
N LEU A 99 0.27 6.51 -10.86
CA LEU A 99 0.48 6.22 -12.28
C LEU A 99 1.87 5.62 -12.50
N THR A 100 2.89 6.13 -11.84
CA THR A 100 4.24 5.54 -11.88
C THR A 100 4.22 4.11 -11.34
N LEU A 101 3.59 3.87 -10.18
CA LEU A 101 3.49 2.53 -9.59
C LEU A 101 2.78 1.55 -10.55
N LEU A 102 1.65 1.95 -11.14
CA LEU A 102 0.88 1.12 -12.07
C LEU A 102 1.60 0.90 -13.40
N SER A 103 1.97 1.97 -14.10
CA SER A 103 2.41 1.89 -15.49
C SER A 103 3.86 1.42 -15.65
N ARG A 104 4.77 1.88 -14.78
CA ARG A 104 6.19 1.57 -14.88
C ARG A 104 6.56 0.30 -14.11
N TYR A 105 5.97 0.13 -12.94
CA TYR A 105 6.32 -0.97 -12.04
C TYR A 105 5.28 -2.08 -11.97
N GLN A 106 4.17 -1.94 -12.71
CA GLN A 106 3.10 -2.95 -12.77
C GLN A 106 2.62 -3.34 -11.38
N ALA A 107 2.48 -2.33 -10.50
CA ALA A 107 1.97 -2.55 -9.16
C ALA A 107 0.60 -3.25 -9.23
N PRO A 108 0.43 -4.39 -8.56
CA PRO A 108 -0.78 -5.21 -8.64
C PRO A 108 -1.98 -4.56 -7.94
N PHE A 109 -1.73 -3.63 -7.02
CA PHE A 109 -2.74 -3.02 -6.17
C PHE A 109 -2.51 -1.52 -6.09
N LEU A 110 -3.62 -0.78 -6.09
CA LEU A 110 -3.67 0.67 -5.97
C LEU A 110 -4.42 1.05 -4.69
N LYS A 111 -3.89 1.99 -3.89
CA LYS A 111 -4.63 2.51 -2.74
C LYS A 111 -5.87 3.28 -3.20
N MET A 112 -7.04 2.92 -2.69
CA MET A 112 -8.30 3.66 -2.94
C MET A 112 -8.23 5.13 -2.55
N ARG A 113 -7.39 5.49 -1.56
CA ARG A 113 -7.15 6.88 -1.15
C ARG A 113 -6.67 7.77 -2.30
N THR A 114 -6.12 7.20 -3.37
CA THR A 114 -5.82 7.90 -4.65
C THR A 114 -7.00 8.71 -5.16
N PHE A 115 -8.22 8.22 -4.98
CA PHE A 115 -9.46 8.86 -5.44
C PHE A 115 -10.20 9.58 -4.31
N THR A 116 -9.46 10.05 -3.31
CA THR A 116 -9.97 10.79 -2.13
C THR A 116 -9.03 11.95 -1.78
N GLU A 117 -9.51 12.87 -0.94
CA GLU A 117 -8.72 14.00 -0.41
C GLU A 117 -7.63 13.56 0.57
N ARG A 118 -7.68 12.30 1.02
CA ARG A 118 -6.74 11.78 2.01
C ARG A 118 -5.37 11.46 1.44
N LEU A 119 -5.13 11.59 0.13
CA LEU A 119 -3.81 11.32 -0.46
C LEU A 119 -3.38 12.49 -1.35
N ASN A 120 -2.16 12.98 -1.08
CA ASN A 120 -1.53 14.02 -1.87
C ASN A 120 -0.94 13.44 -3.16
N VAL A 121 -1.81 13.10 -4.11
CA VAL A 121 -1.41 12.52 -5.40
C VAL A 121 -0.61 13.55 -6.20
N GLN A 122 0.62 13.19 -6.59
CA GLN A 122 1.56 14.04 -7.33
C GLN A 122 1.43 13.90 -8.86
N GLU A 123 0.58 13.00 -9.33
CA GLU A 123 0.36 12.73 -10.75
C GLU A 123 -1.09 13.02 -11.17
N PRO A 124 -1.37 13.41 -12.42
CA PRO A 124 -2.72 13.72 -12.84
C PRO A 124 -3.67 12.50 -12.70
N ARG A 125 -4.69 12.60 -11.84
CA ARG A 125 -5.68 11.52 -11.62
C ARG A 125 -6.37 11.06 -12.91
N ARG A 126 -6.63 11.99 -13.85
CA ARG A 126 -7.17 11.66 -15.18
C ARG A 126 -6.35 10.62 -15.93
N LEU A 127 -5.02 10.64 -15.77
CA LEU A 127 -4.13 9.66 -16.40
C LEU A 127 -4.17 8.31 -15.68
N VAL A 128 -4.39 8.29 -14.36
CA VAL A 128 -4.64 7.06 -13.60
C VAL A 128 -5.96 6.41 -14.08
N PHE A 129 -7.03 7.19 -14.21
CA PHE A 129 -8.30 6.71 -14.76
C PHE A 129 -8.13 6.17 -16.19
N ALA A 130 -7.48 6.92 -17.08
CA ALA A 130 -7.23 6.47 -18.45
C ALA A 130 -6.40 5.18 -18.49
N TRP A 131 -5.41 5.05 -17.61
CA TRP A 131 -4.61 3.84 -17.50
C TRP A 131 -5.46 2.64 -17.04
N LEU A 132 -6.27 2.81 -16.00
CA LEU A 132 -7.16 1.75 -15.48
C LEU A 132 -8.19 1.34 -16.54
N LYS A 133 -8.82 2.30 -17.22
CA LYS A 133 -9.79 2.02 -18.28
C LYS A 133 -9.18 1.19 -19.41
N LYS A 134 -7.92 1.47 -19.78
CA LYS A 134 -7.22 0.78 -20.86
C LYS A 134 -6.70 -0.60 -20.44
N ASN A 135 -6.12 -0.72 -19.25
CA ASN A 135 -5.33 -1.91 -18.85
C ASN A 135 -6.05 -2.83 -17.86
N ALA A 136 -7.06 -2.33 -17.16
CA ALA A 136 -7.82 -3.06 -16.14
C ALA A 136 -9.32 -2.68 -16.18
N PRO A 137 -10.03 -2.90 -17.30
CA PRO A 137 -11.38 -2.38 -17.52
C PRO A 137 -12.41 -2.86 -16.49
N THR A 138 -12.30 -4.10 -16.01
CA THR A 138 -13.17 -4.63 -14.95
C THR A 138 -12.99 -3.84 -13.64
N ALA A 139 -11.75 -3.71 -13.17
CA ALA A 139 -11.43 -2.95 -11.95
C ALA A 139 -11.78 -1.46 -12.10
N TYR A 140 -11.61 -0.90 -13.31
CA TYR A 140 -12.05 0.45 -13.61
C TYR A 140 -13.57 0.61 -13.44
N ASN A 141 -14.38 -0.31 -13.98
CA ASN A 141 -15.85 -0.23 -13.85
C ASN A 141 -16.31 -0.36 -12.40
N GLU A 142 -15.70 -1.27 -11.63
CA GLU A 142 -15.96 -1.41 -10.19
C GLU A 142 -15.58 -0.14 -9.42
N LEU A 143 -14.42 0.46 -9.75
CA LEU A 143 -14.00 1.73 -9.19
C LEU A 143 -15.01 2.83 -9.49
N ILE A 144 -15.45 3.00 -10.74
CA ILE A 144 -16.43 4.04 -11.10
C ILE A 144 -17.74 3.86 -10.32
N SER A 145 -18.28 2.64 -10.30
CA SER A 145 -19.49 2.32 -9.52
C SER A 145 -19.33 2.68 -8.04
N HIS A 146 -18.18 2.34 -7.45
CA HIS A 146 -17.88 2.70 -6.07
C HIS A 146 -17.78 4.22 -5.87
N LEU A 147 -17.07 4.93 -6.74
CA LEU A 147 -16.88 6.39 -6.65
C LEU A 147 -18.21 7.15 -6.82
N GLU A 148 -19.11 6.67 -7.68
CA GLU A 148 -20.47 7.19 -7.83
C GLU A 148 -21.27 6.98 -6.54
N HIS A 149 -21.22 5.76 -5.97
CA HIS A 149 -21.92 5.43 -4.73
C HIS A 149 -21.50 6.33 -3.56
N ILE A 150 -20.19 6.56 -3.39
CA ILE A 150 -19.66 7.43 -2.33
C ILE A 150 -19.67 8.92 -2.70
N ARG A 151 -20.17 9.29 -3.88
CA ARG A 151 -20.18 10.66 -4.41
C ARG A 151 -18.79 11.33 -4.36
N SER A 152 -17.75 10.61 -4.78
CA SER A 152 -16.39 11.11 -4.71
C SER A 152 -16.24 12.38 -5.55
N PRO A 153 -15.65 13.47 -5.02
CA PRO A 153 -15.41 14.70 -5.78
C PRO A 153 -14.40 14.51 -6.91
N TYR A 154 -13.67 13.39 -6.91
CA TYR A 154 -12.65 13.05 -7.92
C TYR A 154 -13.22 12.32 -9.13
N LEU A 155 -14.51 11.97 -9.14
CA LEU A 155 -15.15 11.40 -10.33
C LEU A 155 -15.10 12.38 -11.52
N LYS A 156 -15.07 13.69 -11.26
CA LYS A 156 -14.91 14.73 -12.29
C LYS A 156 -13.57 14.64 -13.05
N ASP A 157 -12.55 14.04 -12.42
CA ASP A 157 -11.21 13.88 -13.02
C ASP A 157 -11.17 12.70 -13.99
N ASN A 158 -12.24 11.90 -14.09
CA ASN A 158 -12.40 10.84 -15.09
C ASN A 158 -12.82 11.37 -16.48
N ARG A 159 -12.89 12.68 -16.65
CA ARG A 159 -13.30 13.34 -17.90
C ARG A 159 -12.10 13.70 -18.77
#